data_AF-A0AA96C8H7-F1
#
_entry.id   AF-A0AA96C8H7-F1
#
_cell.length_a   1.000
_cell.length_b   1.000
_cell.length_c   1.000
_cell.angle_alpha   90.00
_cell.angle_beta   90.00
_cell.angle_gamma   90.00
#
_symmetry.space_group_name_H-M   'P 1'
#
loop_
_entity.id
_entity.type
_entity.pdbx_description
1 polymer ?
#
loop_
_entity_poly.entity_id
_entity_poly.type
_entity_poly.pdbx_seq_one_letter_code
_entity_poly.pdbx_strand_id
1 'polypeptide(L)'
;MNRPLVIVLDDSQHVAGQCADWSGLEARAEVRFLSEAFASEAAVAAALVDAEIIIPTRERTVFGASLIGRLPKLRLLALTGGAPRRSISPPARRPA
;
A
#
# COMPACT_ATOMS: atom_id res chain seq x y z
N MET A 1 21.02 0.27 -9.34
CA MET A 1 20.14 1.08 -8.47
C MET A 1 18.84 0.31 -8.28
N ASN A 2 18.45 0.00 -7.05
CA ASN A 2 17.22 -0.75 -6.79
C ASN A 2 16.01 0.17 -6.99
N ARG A 3 15.07 -0.19 -7.87
CA ARG A 3 13.82 0.55 -8.04
C ARG A 3 12.84 0.05 -6.97
N PRO A 4 12.29 0.92 -6.11
CA PRO A 4 11.38 0.49 -5.08
C PRO A 4 10.07 -0.04 -5.68
N LEU A 5 9.49 -1.04 -5.03
CA LEU A 5 8.17 -1.55 -5.40
C LEU A 5 7.09 -0.71 -4.72
N VAL A 6 6.27 -0.07 -5.55
CA VAL A 6 5.09 0.71 -5.17
C VAL A 6 3.85 -0.09 -5.53
N ILE A 7 2.98 -0.33 -4.55
CA ILE A 7 1.70 -1.00 -4.76
C ILE A 7 0.55 -0.03 -4.56
N VAL A 8 -0.27 0.15 -5.58
CA VAL A 8 -1.56 0.84 -5.50
C VAL A 8 -2.64 -0.19 -5.18
N LEU A 9 -3.31 -0.01 -4.05
CA LEU A 9 -4.25 -0.98 -3.47
C LEU A 9 -5.70 -0.49 -3.58
N ASP A 10 -6.64 -1.45 -3.56
CA ASP A 10 -8.09 -1.26 -3.47
C ASP A 10 -8.73 -0.65 -4.74
N ASP A 11 -8.07 -0.78 -5.90
CA ASP A 11 -8.55 -0.32 -7.21
C ASP A 11 -9.55 -1.29 -7.85
N SER A 12 -10.66 -1.61 -7.17
CA SER A 12 -11.64 -2.57 -7.69
C SER A 12 -12.26 -2.17 -9.04
N GLN A 13 -12.20 -0.88 -9.39
CA GLN A 13 -12.72 -0.37 -10.65
C GLN A 13 -11.69 -0.42 -11.78
N HIS A 14 -10.43 -0.80 -11.50
CA HIS A 14 -9.32 -0.80 -12.48
C HIS A 14 -9.12 0.58 -13.14
N VAL A 15 -9.41 1.65 -12.41
CA VAL A 15 -9.36 3.03 -12.92
C VAL A 15 -8.13 3.78 -12.43
N ALA A 16 -7.49 3.36 -11.34
CA ALA A 16 -6.39 4.12 -10.75
C ALA A 16 -5.25 4.36 -11.75
N GLY A 17 -4.95 3.37 -12.60
CA GLY A 17 -3.97 3.50 -13.68
C GLY A 17 -4.33 4.55 -14.75
N GLN A 18 -5.61 4.89 -14.91
CA GLN A 18 -6.12 5.85 -15.90
C GLN A 18 -6.47 7.21 -15.28
N CYS A 19 -6.59 7.28 -13.95
CA CYS A 19 -6.98 8.50 -13.23
C CYS A 19 -5.85 9.50 -13.01
N ALA A 20 -4.60 9.13 -13.30
CA ALA A 20 -3.43 9.98 -13.12
C ALA A 20 -2.34 9.64 -14.14
N ASP A 21 -1.41 10.58 -14.35
CA ASP A 21 -0.17 10.31 -15.06
C ASP A 21 0.85 9.67 -14.11
N TRP A 22 1.12 8.37 -14.31
CA TRP A 22 2.06 7.58 -13.50
C TRP A 22 3.50 7.60 -14.03
N SER A 23 3.74 8.16 -15.21
CA SER A 23 5.03 8.06 -15.93
C SER A 23 6.21 8.55 -15.10
N GLY A 24 6.05 9.64 -14.35
CA GLY A 24 7.09 10.18 -13.48
C GLY A 24 7.47 9.25 -12.32
N LEU A 25 6.50 8.48 -11.81
CA LEU A 25 6.74 7.49 -10.76
C LEU A 25 7.30 6.19 -11.35
N GLU A 26 6.77 5.73 -12.47
CA GLU A 26 7.25 4.55 -13.19
C GLU A 26 8.71 4.72 -13.65
N ALA A 27 9.15 5.94 -13.96
CA ALA A 27 10.56 6.23 -14.25
C ALA A 27 11.51 5.95 -13.06
N ARG A 28 10.98 5.89 -11.82
CA ARG A 28 11.76 5.81 -10.58
C ARG A 28 11.47 4.55 -9.75
N ALA A 29 10.31 3.93 -9.95
CA ALA A 29 9.80 2.82 -9.17
C ALA A 29 9.13 1.78 -10.07
N GLU A 30 8.97 0.55 -9.57
CA GLU A 30 8.06 -0.42 -10.16
C GLU A 30 6.67 -0.20 -9.55
N VAL A 31 5.67 0.09 -10.39
CA VAL A 31 4.30 0.36 -9.93
C VAL A 31 3.43 -0.85 -10.28
N ARG A 32 2.74 -1.39 -9.27
CA ARG A 32 1.75 -2.46 -9.45
C ARG A 32 0.40 -2.02 -8.91
N PHE A 33 -0.65 -2.34 -9.66
CA PHE A 33 -2.02 -2.08 -9.27
C PHE A 33 -2.66 -3.39 -8.82
N LEU A 34 -3.18 -3.41 -7.60
CA LEU A 34 -3.94 -4.53 -7.05
C LEU A 34 -5.40 -4.15 -6.91
N SER A 35 -6.21 -4.75 -7.78
CA SER A 35 -7.65 -4.51 -7.91
C SER A 35 -8.51 -5.55 -7.19
N GLU A 36 -7.90 -6.66 -6.80
CA GLU A 36 -8.56 -7.83 -6.25
C GLU A 36 -8.96 -7.62 -4.78
N ALA A 37 -10.13 -8.12 -4.40
CA ALA A 37 -10.51 -8.18 -2.99
C ALA A 37 -9.80 -9.35 -2.30
N PHE A 38 -9.14 -9.07 -1.18
CA PHE A 38 -8.44 -10.10 -0.41
C PHE A 38 -9.40 -10.80 0.57
N ALA A 39 -9.35 -12.13 0.59
CA ALA A 39 -10.19 -12.94 1.48
C ALA A 39 -9.75 -12.91 2.96
N SER A 40 -8.53 -12.45 3.25
CA SER A 40 -7.98 -12.39 4.62
C SER A 40 -6.79 -11.45 4.74
N GLU A 41 -6.44 -11.05 5.97
CA GLU A 41 -5.21 -10.29 6.27
C GLU A 41 -3.94 -11.05 5.81
N ALA A 42 -3.93 -12.38 5.88
CA ALA A 42 -2.80 -13.18 5.43
C ALA A 42 -2.60 -13.06 3.90
N ALA A 43 -3.70 -13.03 3.14
CA ALA A 43 -3.65 -12.83 1.69
C ALA A 43 -3.14 -11.41 1.34
N VAL A 44 -3.60 -10.40 2.09
CA VAL A 44 -3.08 -9.02 1.95
C VAL A 44 -1.57 -8.98 2.25
N ALA A 45 -1.14 -9.57 3.36
CA ALA A 45 0.27 -9.59 3.74
C ALA A 45 1.15 -10.27 2.70
N ALA A 46 0.71 -11.41 2.14
CA ALA A 46 1.43 -12.12 1.10
C ALA A 46 1.57 -11.27 -0.19
N ALA A 47 0.51 -10.57 -0.60
CA ALA A 47 0.54 -9.72 -1.78
C ALA A 47 1.40 -8.45 -1.60
N LEU A 48 1.56 -7.98 -0.36
CA LEU A 48 2.25 -6.73 -0.03
C LEU A 48 3.65 -6.93 0.59
N VAL A 49 4.09 -8.18 0.80
CA VAL A 49 5.32 -8.50 1.56
C VAL A 49 6.58 -7.83 1.01
N ASP A 50 6.63 -7.67 -0.31
CA ASP A 50 7.77 -7.08 -1.02
C ASP A 50 7.62 -5.57 -1.27
N ALA A 51 6.46 -5.00 -0.95
CA ALA A 51 6.19 -3.59 -1.19
C ALA A 51 7.01 -2.70 -0.25
N GLU A 52 7.70 -1.73 -0.82
CA GLU A 52 8.36 -0.68 -0.05
C GLU A 52 7.42 0.50 0.21
N ILE A 53 6.50 0.75 -0.72
CA ILE A 53 5.52 1.83 -0.67
C ILE A 53 4.15 1.27 -1.00
N ILE A 54 3.14 1.62 -0.21
CA ILE A 54 1.75 1.24 -0.46
C ILE A 54 0.89 2.50 -0.55
N ILE A 55 0.09 2.61 -1.62
CA ILE A 55 -0.86 3.68 -1.89
C ILE A 55 -2.28 3.07 -1.83
N PRO A 56 -2.96 3.08 -0.68
CA PRO A 56 -4.35 2.64 -0.60
C PRO A 56 -5.29 3.72 -1.15
N THR A 57 -6.16 3.35 -2.09
CA THR A 57 -7.11 4.27 -2.74
C THR A 57 -8.46 4.37 -2.01
N ARG A 58 -8.79 3.40 -1.15
CA ARG A 58 -10.01 3.36 -0.31
C ARG A 58 -9.70 2.71 1.03
N GLU A 59 -10.48 3.02 2.06
CA GLU A 59 -10.31 2.45 3.41
C GLU A 59 -10.91 1.04 3.55
N ARG A 60 -10.73 0.16 2.56
CA ARG A 60 -11.19 -1.24 2.65
C ARG A 60 -10.19 -2.11 3.41
N THR A 61 -8.90 -1.86 3.21
CA THR A 61 -7.84 -2.56 3.92
C THR A 61 -7.50 -1.86 5.24
N VAL A 62 -7.60 -2.58 6.36
CA VAL A 62 -7.22 -2.07 7.69
C VAL A 62 -5.72 -2.29 7.90
N PHE A 63 -4.94 -1.21 7.93
CA PHE A 63 -3.51 -1.25 8.24
C PHE A 63 -3.29 -1.17 9.75
N GLY A 64 -3.64 -2.25 10.45
CA GLY A 64 -3.37 -2.42 11.88
C GLY A 64 -1.94 -2.87 12.17
N ALA A 65 -1.57 -2.89 13.45
CA ALA A 65 -0.24 -3.32 13.90
C ALA A 65 0.11 -4.76 13.46
N SER A 66 -0.88 -5.67 13.42
CA SER A 66 -0.72 -7.05 12.92
C SER A 66 -0.26 -7.08 11.47
N LEU A 67 -0.98 -6.39 10.58
CA LEU A 67 -0.63 -6.34 9.16
C LEU A 67 0.71 -5.65 8.95
N ILE A 68 0.94 -4.48 9.57
CA ILE A 68 2.21 -3.75 9.43
C ILE A 68 3.40 -4.59 9.89
N GLY A 69 3.26 -5.36 10.97
CA GLY A 69 4.31 -6.27 11.45
C GLY A 69 4.69 -7.38 10.45
N ARG A 70 3.83 -7.68 9.49
CA ARG A 70 4.05 -8.69 8.43
C ARG A 70 4.63 -8.10 7.14
N LEU A 71 4.88 -6.78 7.10
CA LEU A 71 5.40 -6.06 5.94
C LEU A 71 6.81 -5.53 6.22
N PRO A 72 7.84 -6.40 6.23
CA PRO A 72 9.19 -6.04 6.69
C PRO A 72 9.88 -5.00 5.81
N LYS A 73 9.48 -4.90 4.53
CA LYS A 73 10.03 -3.94 3.56
C LYS A 73 9.25 -2.62 3.51
N LEU A 74 8.11 -2.52 4.18
CA LEU A 74 7.28 -1.33 4.13
C LEU A 74 7.99 -0.13 4.77
N ARG A 75 8.13 0.94 3.99
CA ARG A 75 8.78 2.20 4.40
C ARG A 75 7.82 3.36 4.40
N LEU A 76 6.78 3.31 3.57
CA LEU A 76 5.80 4.38 3.43
C LEU A 76 4.39 3.83 3.12
N LEU A 77 3.41 4.29 3.89
CA LEU A 77 1.99 4.15 3.59
C LEU A 77 1.46 5.54 3.16
N ALA A 78 1.24 5.71 1.86
CA ALA A 78 0.88 6.99 1.24
C ALA A 78 -0.65 7.09 1.09
N LEU A 79 -1.29 7.67 2.10
CA LEU A 79 -2.74 7.77 2.18
C LEU A 79 -3.30 8.85 1.25
N THR A 80 -4.37 8.54 0.53
CA THR A 80 -5.11 9.50 -0.28
C THR A 80 -6.30 10.06 0.52
N GLY A 81 -6.28 11.36 0.86
CA GLY A 81 -7.36 12.04 1.60
C GLY A 81 -6.90 12.79 2.85
N GLY A 82 -7.82 13.52 3.50
CA GLY A 82 -7.54 14.24 4.76
C GLY A 82 -7.74 13.34 5.99
N ALA A 83 -6.77 13.39 6.92
CA ALA A 83 -6.64 12.70 8.22
C ALA A 83 -7.07 11.21 8.26
N PRO A 84 -6.21 10.28 8.70
CA PRO A 84 -6.57 8.87 8.79
C PRO A 84 -7.79 8.70 9.73
N ARG A 85 -8.88 8.12 9.21
CA ARG A 85 -9.98 7.62 10.06
C ARG A 85 -9.59 6.25 10.62
N ARG A 86 -10.46 5.70 11.47
CA ARG A 86 -10.29 4.57 12.41
C ARG A 86 -9.69 3.25 11.86
N SER A 87 -9.32 3.17 10.58
CA SER A 87 -8.80 2.02 9.84
C SER A 87 -7.27 1.87 9.88
N ILE A 88 -6.54 2.83 10.47
CA ILE A 88 -5.08 2.81 10.52
C ILE A 88 -4.62 2.96 11.96
N SER A 89 -3.88 1.97 12.45
CA SER A 89 -3.19 2.09 13.74
C SER A 89 -1.75 2.50 13.48
N PRO A 90 -1.23 3.57 14.12
CA PRO A 90 0.17 3.92 13.98
C PRO A 90 1.05 2.74 14.44
N PRO A 91 2.15 2.43 13.73
CA PRO A 91 3.08 1.42 14.20
C PRO A 91 3.66 1.81 15.56
N ALA A 92 3.91 0.83 16.42
CA ALA A 92 4.71 1.06 17.61
C ALA A 92 6.06 1.65 17.19
N ARG A 93 6.42 2.79 17.79
CA ARG A 93 7.68 3.49 17.50
C ARG A 93 8.83 2.49 17.72
N ARG A 94 9.56 2.14 16.67
CA ARG A 94 10.77 1.30 16.83
C ARG A 94 11.73 2.05 17.76
N PRO A 95 12.30 1.38 18.78
CA PRO A 95 13.33 2.00 19.60
C PRO A 95 14.52 2.40 18.72
N ALA A 96 15.14 3.52 19.07
CA ALA A 96 16.31 4.09 18.41
C ALA A 96 17.53 3.17 18.51
#